data_AF-E3RS05-F1
#
_entry.id   AF-E3RS05-F1
#
_cell.length_a   1.000
_cell.length_b   1.000
_cell.length_c   1.000
_cell.angle_alpha   90.00
_cell.angle_beta   90.00
_cell.angle_gamma   90.00
#
_symmetry.space_group_name_H-M   'P 1'
#
loop_
_entity.id
_entity.type
_entity.pdbx_description
1 polymer ?
#
loop_
_entity_poly.entity_id
_entity_poly.type
_entity_poly.pdbx_seq_one_letter_code
_entity_poly.pdbx_strand_id
1 'polypeptide(L)'
;MLAAFLHLDKGDAYNAPLNKKAGGDGSIAQVVFLAGVEEELAKRLPEHMVPTVFFTLLEFPTTTSGKTDRKRLQEIGASITAQQLAEIRTSSQGPKRQPSTEAERTMQQLWARVLGIEPDSIGLDDSFFRLGGDSITAMKLVGEARRAELRLSVADIFRHPRLIDLASLKSTSCNNSVVEEVPAFSLLSPVMKDAIFSSSILQKAFVLRERLSTTSS
;
A
#
# COMPACT_ATOMS: atom_id res chain seq x y z
N MET A 1 4.38 -1.38 5.79
CA MET A 1 5.22 -2.36 5.08
C MET A 1 4.94 -3.74 5.66
N LEU A 2 4.52 -4.70 4.83
CA LEU A 2 4.28 -6.09 5.25
C LEU A 2 5.50 -6.95 4.86
N ALA A 3 5.96 -7.78 5.79
CA ALA A 3 7.08 -8.71 5.58
C ALA A 3 6.60 -10.16 5.69
N ALA A 4 7.12 -11.03 4.82
CA ALA A 4 6.91 -12.46 4.87
C ALA A 4 8.21 -13.19 5.22
N PHE A 5 8.12 -14.19 6.08
CA PHE A 5 9.22 -15.07 6.44
C PHE A 5 9.00 -16.44 5.82
N LEU A 6 10.02 -16.93 5.12
CA LEU A 6 9.99 -18.14 4.31
C LEU A 6 11.10 -19.08 4.78
N HIS A 7 10.81 -20.37 4.75
CA HIS A 7 11.82 -21.41 4.79
C HIS A 7 11.83 -22.08 3.41
N LEU A 8 12.94 -21.94 2.69
CA LEU A 8 13.13 -22.54 1.37
C LEU A 8 14.06 -23.74 1.50
N ASP A 9 13.69 -24.86 0.88
CA ASP A 9 14.58 -26.02 0.83
C ASP A 9 15.81 -25.71 -0.05
N LYS A 10 16.92 -26.39 0.20
CA LYS A 10 18.26 -26.05 -0.35
C LYS A 10 18.32 -25.96 -1.88
N GLY A 11 17.34 -26.50 -2.61
CA GLY A 11 17.24 -26.44 -4.08
C GLY A 11 16.78 -25.09 -4.63
N ASP A 12 15.99 -24.32 -3.88
CA ASP A 12 15.33 -23.09 -4.40
C ASP A 12 16.11 -21.81 -4.07
N ALA A 13 17.16 -21.91 -3.25
CA ALA A 13 17.99 -20.79 -2.81
C ALA A 13 18.91 -20.22 -3.91
N TYR A 14 18.96 -20.83 -5.10
CA TYR A 14 19.97 -20.54 -6.14
C TYR A 14 19.79 -19.21 -6.89
N ASN A 15 18.66 -18.52 -6.76
CA ASN A 15 18.39 -17.28 -7.52
C ASN A 15 18.27 -16.01 -6.67
N ALA A 16 18.48 -16.10 -5.35
CA ALA A 16 18.39 -14.95 -4.45
C ALA A 16 19.76 -14.25 -4.37
N PRO A 17 19.86 -12.94 -4.70
CA PRO A 17 21.09 -12.18 -4.46
C PRO A 17 21.39 -12.20 -2.95
N LEU A 18 22.46 -12.91 -2.60
CA LEU A 18 22.93 -13.11 -1.24
C LEU A 18 23.48 -11.80 -0.69
N ASN A 19 22.76 -11.14 0.22
CA ASN A 19 23.35 -10.12 1.08
C ASN A 19 23.24 -10.55 2.55
N LYS A 20 24.39 -10.65 3.24
CA LYS A 20 24.52 -11.37 4.51
C LYS A 20 24.37 -10.47 5.73
N LYS A 21 23.72 -11.09 6.74
CA LYS A 21 23.70 -10.83 8.20
C LYS A 21 22.73 -9.76 8.73
N ALA A 22 21.62 -10.26 9.27
CA ALA A 22 21.09 -9.78 10.54
C ALA A 22 20.83 -10.99 11.45
N GLY A 23 21.54 -11.08 12.58
CA GLY A 23 21.37 -12.14 13.58
C GLY A 23 22.61 -12.34 14.46
N GLY A 24 22.52 -11.94 15.73
CA GLY A 24 23.60 -12.07 16.72
C GLY A 24 23.80 -13.50 17.24
N ASP A 25 22.98 -14.46 16.83
CA ASP A 25 22.86 -15.78 17.47
C ASP A 25 22.64 -16.95 16.49
N GLY A 26 23.10 -16.82 15.24
CA GLY A 26 23.22 -17.94 14.29
C GLY A 26 22.01 -18.18 13.37
N SER A 27 20.86 -17.54 13.61
CA SER A 27 19.77 -17.49 12.63
C SER A 27 20.12 -16.52 11.50
N ILE A 28 20.47 -17.05 10.32
CA ILE A 28 20.76 -16.23 9.14
C ILE A 28 19.43 -15.89 8.46
N ALA A 29 18.96 -14.65 8.63
CA ALA A 29 17.89 -14.10 7.83
C ALA A 29 18.47 -13.36 6.61
N GLN A 30 17.91 -13.62 5.43
CA GLN A 30 18.32 -12.95 4.20
C GLN A 30 17.10 -12.37 3.49
N VAL A 31 17.20 -11.11 3.06
CA VAL A 31 16.17 -10.51 2.20
C VAL A 31 16.31 -11.09 0.81
N VAL A 32 15.19 -11.55 0.25
CA VAL A 32 15.14 -12.13 -1.08
C VAL A 32 14.07 -11.40 -1.89
N PHE A 33 14.35 -11.24 -3.19
CA PHE A 33 13.37 -10.77 -4.15
C PHE A 33 12.91 -11.94 -5.02
N LEU A 34 11.63 -12.31 -4.90
CA LEU A 34 11.04 -13.42 -5.65
C LEU A 34 10.26 -12.85 -6.83
N ALA A 35 10.88 -12.86 -8.01
CA ALA A 35 10.25 -12.39 -9.25
C ALA A 35 8.93 -13.14 -9.50
N GLY A 36 7.86 -12.42 -9.84
CA GLY A 36 6.53 -12.98 -10.14
C GLY A 36 5.70 -13.42 -8.93
N VAL A 37 6.28 -13.62 -7.74
CA VAL A 37 5.52 -14.04 -6.55
C VAL A 37 4.59 -12.92 -6.06
N GLU A 38 5.08 -11.67 -6.04
CA GLU A 38 4.26 -10.51 -5.68
C GLU A 38 3.04 -10.37 -6.62
N GLU A 39 3.24 -10.57 -7.92
CA GLU A 39 2.18 -10.47 -8.95
C GLU A 39 1.14 -11.58 -8.81
N GLU A 40 1.57 -12.81 -8.51
CA GLU A 40 0.65 -13.92 -8.24
C GLU A 40 -0.14 -13.72 -6.94
N LEU A 41 0.48 -13.15 -5.89
CA LEU A 41 -0.21 -12.82 -4.65
C LEU A 41 -1.21 -11.69 -4.85
N ALA A 42 -0.85 -10.65 -5.61
CA ALA A 42 -1.74 -9.52 -5.91
C ALA A 42 -3.00 -9.93 -6.70
N LYS A 43 -2.96 -11.03 -7.46
CA LYS A 43 -4.15 -11.58 -8.14
C LYS A 43 -5.15 -12.23 -7.18
N ARG A 44 -4.71 -12.63 -5.96
CA ARG A 44 -5.51 -13.44 -5.02
C ARG A 44 -5.78 -12.73 -3.70
N LEU A 45 -4.98 -11.73 -3.36
CA LEU A 45 -5.04 -11.00 -2.09
C LEU A 45 -5.26 -9.51 -2.34
N PRO A 46 -5.98 -8.82 -1.45
CA PRO A 46 -5.98 -7.35 -1.42
C PRO A 46 -4.54 -6.81 -1.30
N GLU A 47 -4.25 -5.68 -1.93
CA GLU A 47 -2.88 -5.12 -1.99
C GLU A 47 -2.21 -4.96 -0.63
N HIS A 48 -2.96 -4.55 0.40
CA HIS A 48 -2.44 -4.36 1.76
C HIS A 48 -2.06 -5.67 2.48
N MET A 49 -2.44 -6.83 1.93
CA MET A 49 -2.05 -8.16 2.42
C MET A 49 -0.87 -8.74 1.63
N VAL A 50 -0.43 -8.11 0.54
CA VAL A 50 0.70 -8.57 -0.26
C VAL A 50 2.01 -8.14 0.43
N PRO A 51 2.89 -9.09 0.80
CA PRO A 51 4.19 -8.76 1.37
C PRO A 51 5.04 -7.98 0.37
N THR A 52 5.68 -6.93 0.85
CA THR A 52 6.62 -6.10 0.07
C THR A 52 8.08 -6.51 0.29
N VAL A 53 8.34 -7.36 1.28
CA VAL A 53 9.68 -7.84 1.65
C VAL A 53 9.57 -9.31 2.02
N PHE A 54 10.46 -10.13 1.48
CA PHE A 54 10.56 -11.55 1.81
C PHE A 54 11.89 -11.82 2.50
N PHE A 55 11.83 -12.50 3.64
CA PHE A 55 12.96 -12.96 4.41
C PHE A 55 13.04 -14.47 4.30
N THR A 56 14.20 -15.00 3.91
CA THR A 56 14.47 -16.43 4.01
C THR A 56 15.19 -16.73 5.31
N LEU A 57 14.73 -17.77 5.99
CA LEU A 57 15.27 -18.26 7.25
C LEU A 57 15.67 -19.73 7.07
N LEU A 58 16.88 -20.07 7.54
CA LEU A 58 17.29 -21.48 7.62
C LEU A 58 16.41 -22.27 8.57
N GLU A 59 16.00 -21.68 9.69
CA GLU A 59 15.04 -22.27 10.61
C GLU A 59 14.21 -21.15 11.24
N PHE A 60 12.94 -21.42 11.53
CA PHE A 60 12.10 -20.47 12.25
C PHE A 60 12.51 -20.40 13.72
N PRO A 61 12.70 -19.21 14.29
CA PRO A 61 13.02 -19.09 15.71
C PRO A 61 11.83 -19.63 16.54
N THR A 62 12.13 -20.48 17.51
CA THR A 62 11.13 -21.06 18.43
C THR A 62 11.44 -20.69 19.88
N THR A 63 10.39 -20.49 20.66
CA THR A 63 10.48 -20.36 22.12
C THR A 63 10.91 -21.68 22.75
N THR A 64 11.25 -21.69 24.04
CA THR A 64 11.55 -22.91 24.82
C THR A 64 10.41 -23.94 24.79
N SER A 65 9.19 -23.51 24.46
CA SER A 65 8.00 -24.36 24.30
C SER A 65 7.82 -24.96 22.90
N GLY A 66 8.72 -24.67 21.96
CA GLY A 66 8.63 -25.12 20.56
C GLY A 66 7.68 -24.29 19.68
N LYS A 67 6.97 -23.30 20.23
CA LYS A 67 6.13 -22.37 19.45
C LYS A 67 7.00 -21.33 18.73
N THR A 68 6.60 -20.91 17.54
CA THR A 68 7.25 -19.80 16.80
C THR A 68 7.39 -18.55 17.65
N ASP A 69 8.61 -18.03 17.73
CA ASP A 69 8.93 -16.80 18.45
C ASP A 69 8.66 -15.57 17.56
N ARG A 70 7.46 -15.03 17.71
CA ARG A 70 7.02 -13.85 16.95
C ARG A 70 7.81 -12.59 17.31
N LYS A 71 8.29 -12.44 18.55
CA LYS A 71 9.08 -11.27 18.95
C LYS A 71 10.40 -11.26 18.20
N ARG A 72 11.05 -12.42 18.13
CA ARG A 72 12.30 -12.57 17.39
C ARG A 72 12.12 -12.34 15.89
N LEU A 73 11.03 -12.80 15.29
CA LEU A 73 10.70 -12.46 13.89
C LEU A 73 10.51 -10.94 13.69
N GLN A 74 9.86 -10.25 14.63
CA GLN A 74 9.72 -8.80 14.57
C GLN A 74 11.07 -8.08 14.67
N GLU A 75 11.96 -8.53 15.55
CA GLU A 75 13.33 -8.00 15.69
C GLU A 75 14.14 -8.19 14.40
N ILE A 76 14.05 -9.37 13.78
CA ILE A 76 14.66 -9.63 12.47
C ILE A 76 14.09 -8.68 11.41
N GLY A 77 12.77 -8.53 11.34
CA GLY A 77 12.14 -7.61 10.38
C GLY A 77 12.52 -6.14 10.60
N ALA A 78 12.71 -5.73 11.86
CA ALA A 78 13.09 -4.36 12.24
C ALA A 78 14.60 -4.08 12.10
N SER A 79 15.44 -5.12 12.00
CA SER A 79 16.90 -4.98 11.90
C SER A 79 17.38 -4.35 10.57
N ILE A 80 16.51 -4.31 9.56
CA ILE A 80 16.82 -3.76 8.24
C ILE A 80 16.11 -2.43 8.06
N THR A 81 16.88 -1.39 7.73
CA THR A 81 16.30 -0.07 7.48
C THR A 81 15.65 0.01 6.10
N ALA A 82 14.71 0.95 5.94
CA ALA A 82 14.09 1.22 4.64
C ALA A 82 15.12 1.57 3.55
N GLN A 83 16.21 2.24 3.93
CA GLN A 83 17.32 2.57 3.02
C GLN A 83 18.07 1.31 2.55
N GLN A 84 18.42 0.41 3.48
CA GLN A 84 19.06 -0.87 3.12
C GLN A 84 18.16 -1.72 2.22
N LEU A 85 16.84 -1.74 2.45
CA LEU A 85 15.89 -2.40 1.55
C LEU A 85 15.87 -1.79 0.15
N ALA A 86 15.92 -0.46 0.05
CA ALA A 86 15.97 0.24 -1.24
C ALA A 86 17.25 -0.08 -2.01
N GLU A 87 18.40 -0.13 -1.32
CA GLU A 87 19.69 -0.52 -1.90
C GLU A 87 19.67 -1.97 -2.42
N ILE A 88 19.14 -2.91 -1.63
CA ILE A 88 19.00 -4.33 -2.01
C ILE A 88 18.09 -4.49 -3.23
N ARG A 89 16.98 -3.73 -3.30
CA ARG A 89 16.08 -3.76 -4.47
C ARG A 89 16.76 -3.23 -5.72
N THR A 90 17.51 -2.14 -5.60
CA THR A 90 18.18 -1.49 -6.73
C THR A 90 19.28 -2.38 -7.33
N SER A 91 20.04 -3.08 -6.49
CA SER A 91 21.05 -4.03 -6.96
C SER A 91 20.46 -5.28 -7.62
N SER A 92 19.24 -5.68 -7.23
CA SER A 92 18.60 -6.92 -7.69
C SER A 92 17.70 -6.75 -8.92
N GLN A 93 17.16 -5.54 -9.16
CA GLN A 93 16.17 -5.27 -10.22
C GLN A 93 16.75 -4.57 -11.47
N GLY A 94 18.05 -4.21 -11.47
CA GLY A 94 18.68 -3.50 -12.58
C GLY A 94 18.32 -2.00 -12.64
N PRO A 95 18.74 -1.28 -13.68
CA PRO A 95 18.50 0.16 -13.81
C PRO A 95 17.00 0.46 -13.93
N LYS A 96 16.49 1.30 -13.03
CA LYS A 96 15.09 1.74 -13.06
C LYS A 96 14.82 2.64 -14.26
N ARG A 97 13.66 2.48 -14.90
CA ARG A 97 13.20 3.40 -15.95
C ARG A 97 12.85 4.74 -15.31
N GLN A 98 13.56 5.79 -15.71
CA GLN A 98 13.37 7.13 -15.18
C GLN A 98 12.31 7.92 -15.95
N PRO A 99 11.64 8.90 -15.33
CA PRO A 99 10.70 9.78 -15.99
C PRO A 99 11.24 10.48 -17.24
N SER A 100 10.45 10.44 -18.30
CA SER A 100 10.76 11.04 -19.60
C SER A 100 9.91 12.30 -19.86
N THR A 101 8.65 12.28 -19.41
CA THR A 101 7.68 13.37 -19.60
C THR A 101 7.62 14.29 -18.39
N GLU A 102 7.08 15.50 -18.59
CA GLU A 102 6.88 16.47 -17.50
C GLU A 102 5.92 15.93 -16.43
N ALA A 103 4.80 15.32 -16.84
CA ALA A 103 3.83 14.73 -15.91
C ALA A 103 4.45 13.63 -15.03
N GLU A 104 5.28 12.76 -15.62
CA GLU A 104 5.99 11.73 -14.86
C GLU A 104 6.98 12.34 -13.85
N ARG A 105 7.71 13.40 -14.23
CA ARG A 105 8.64 14.10 -13.32
C ARG A 105 7.90 14.78 -12.18
N THR A 106 6.79 15.44 -12.45
CA THR A 106 5.96 16.07 -11.43
C THR A 106 5.42 15.02 -10.46
N MET A 107 4.91 13.89 -10.96
CA MET A 107 4.44 12.80 -10.11
C MET A 107 5.56 12.21 -9.25
N GLN A 108 6.75 12.00 -9.82
CA GLN A 108 7.93 11.52 -9.10
C GLN A 108 8.32 12.45 -7.95
N GLN A 109 8.33 13.76 -8.19
CA GLN A 109 8.65 14.75 -7.16
C GLN A 109 7.61 14.76 -6.02
N LEU A 110 6.32 14.62 -6.35
CA LEU A 110 5.26 14.53 -5.35
C LEU A 110 5.43 13.28 -4.49
N TRP A 111 5.73 12.13 -5.10
CA TRP A 111 5.99 10.88 -4.39
C TRP A 111 7.21 11.01 -3.48
N ALA A 112 8.32 11.53 -3.99
CA ALA A 112 9.56 11.74 -3.23
C ALA A 112 9.32 12.58 -1.96
N ARG A 113 8.57 13.68 -2.09
CA ARG A 113 8.21 14.54 -0.95
C ARG A 113 7.34 13.83 0.08
N VAL A 114 6.34 13.08 -0.37
CA VAL A 114 5.37 12.42 0.52
C VAL A 114 5.96 11.20 1.23
N LEU A 115 6.81 10.45 0.53
CA LEU A 115 7.46 9.24 1.04
C LEU A 115 8.77 9.55 1.77
N GLY A 116 9.34 10.75 1.59
CA GLY A 116 10.60 11.15 2.22
C GLY A 116 11.81 10.41 1.65
N ILE A 117 11.81 10.15 0.34
CA ILE A 117 12.88 9.43 -0.38
C ILE A 117 13.38 10.27 -1.57
N GLU A 118 14.60 9.99 -2.03
CA GLU A 118 15.18 10.71 -3.17
C GLU A 118 14.41 10.44 -4.47
N PRO A 119 14.15 11.44 -5.32
CA PRO A 119 13.43 11.26 -6.58
C PRO A 119 14.06 10.21 -7.49
N ASP A 120 15.40 10.18 -7.58
CA ASP A 120 16.14 9.25 -8.43
C ASP A 120 15.97 7.78 -8.01
N SER A 121 15.57 7.54 -6.75
CA SER A 121 15.26 6.21 -6.23
C SER A 121 13.90 5.68 -6.70
N ILE A 122 13.07 6.51 -7.33
CA ILE A 122 11.71 6.20 -7.78
C ILE A 122 11.70 6.00 -9.30
N GLY A 123 11.43 4.78 -9.75
CA GLY A 123 11.25 4.45 -11.17
C GLY A 123 9.80 4.53 -11.62
N LEU A 124 9.59 4.57 -12.94
CA LEU A 124 8.27 4.58 -13.58
C LEU A 124 7.39 3.36 -13.23
N ASP A 125 8.02 2.19 -13.05
CA ASP A 125 7.34 0.94 -12.72
C ASP A 125 7.17 0.71 -11.21
N ASP A 126 7.70 1.61 -10.37
CA ASP A 126 7.55 1.48 -8.94
C ASP A 126 6.10 1.73 -8.53
N SER A 127 5.63 0.93 -7.57
CA SER A 127 4.32 1.13 -6.95
C SER A 127 4.46 1.96 -5.67
N PHE A 128 3.52 2.86 -5.46
CA PHE A 128 3.47 3.78 -4.32
C PHE A 128 3.55 3.01 -2.99
N PHE A 129 2.74 1.95 -2.86
CA PHE A 129 2.71 1.10 -1.67
C PHE A 129 3.98 0.26 -1.51
N ARG A 130 4.60 -0.17 -2.63
CA ARG A 130 5.87 -0.91 -2.58
C ARG A 130 7.01 -0.05 -2.06
N LEU A 131 6.98 1.26 -2.30
CA LEU A 131 7.94 2.23 -1.78
C LEU A 131 7.68 2.65 -0.32
N GLY A 132 6.71 2.03 0.35
CA GLY A 132 6.37 2.33 1.74
C GLY A 132 5.16 3.25 1.90
N GLY A 133 4.46 3.56 0.81
CA GLY A 133 3.17 4.23 0.85
C GLY A 133 2.13 3.43 1.64
N ASP A 134 1.19 4.15 2.23
CA ASP A 134 0.04 3.67 2.99
C ASP A 134 -1.15 4.62 2.76
N SER A 135 -2.29 4.36 3.42
CA SER A 135 -3.47 5.20 3.26
C SER A 135 -3.26 6.66 3.68
N ILE A 136 -2.42 6.92 4.68
CA ILE A 136 -2.17 8.27 5.20
C ILE A 136 -1.29 9.05 4.22
N THR A 137 -0.23 8.42 3.73
CA THR A 137 0.65 9.01 2.72
C THR A 137 -0.07 9.14 1.37
N ALA A 138 -0.97 8.24 1.00
CA ALA A 138 -1.84 8.41 -0.17
C ALA A 138 -2.75 9.63 -0.04
N MET A 139 -3.35 9.86 1.14
CA MET A 139 -4.12 11.09 1.40
C MET A 139 -3.26 12.36 1.30
N LYS A 140 -2.02 12.32 1.82
CA LYS A 140 -1.07 13.43 1.67
C LYS A 140 -0.71 13.67 0.21
N LEU A 141 -0.49 12.61 -0.56
CA LEU A 141 -0.22 12.69 -2.00
C LEU A 141 -1.37 13.36 -2.76
N VAL A 142 -2.62 13.00 -2.46
CA VAL A 142 -3.79 13.68 -3.04
C VAL A 142 -3.80 15.18 -2.71
N GLY A 143 -3.47 15.55 -1.46
CA GLY A 143 -3.37 16.95 -1.05
C GLY A 143 -2.28 17.73 -1.79
N GLU A 144 -1.08 17.14 -1.93
CA GLU A 144 0.03 17.73 -2.68
C GLU A 144 -0.24 17.80 -4.19
N ALA A 145 -0.81 16.74 -4.77
CA ALA A 145 -1.21 16.69 -6.18
C ALA A 145 -2.20 17.81 -6.51
N ARG A 146 -3.18 18.06 -5.62
CA ARG A 146 -4.14 19.16 -5.78
C ARG A 146 -3.47 20.53 -5.84
N ARG A 147 -2.38 20.75 -5.09
CA ARG A 147 -1.59 22.00 -5.13
C ARG A 147 -0.82 22.16 -6.44
N ALA A 148 -0.47 21.04 -7.08
CA ALA A 148 0.14 20.99 -8.41
C ALA A 148 -0.91 20.92 -9.55
N GLU A 149 -2.17 21.27 -9.27
CA GLU A 149 -3.30 21.24 -10.22
C GLU A 149 -3.61 19.84 -10.81
N LEU A 150 -3.08 18.79 -10.19
CA LEU A 150 -3.37 17.40 -10.54
C LEU A 150 -4.58 16.91 -9.76
N ARG A 151 -5.59 16.42 -10.48
CA ARG A 151 -6.77 15.79 -9.89
C ARG A 151 -6.49 14.30 -9.69
N LEU A 152 -6.29 13.92 -8.43
CA LEU A 152 -6.03 12.55 -8.02
C LEU A 152 -6.93 12.22 -6.83
N SER A 153 -7.57 11.06 -6.83
CA SER A 153 -8.27 10.53 -5.66
C SER A 153 -7.47 9.42 -5.00
N VAL A 154 -7.78 9.13 -3.73
CA VAL A 154 -7.18 7.97 -3.04
C VAL A 154 -7.54 6.67 -3.78
N ALA A 155 -8.76 6.58 -4.32
CA ALA A 155 -9.19 5.43 -5.10
C ALA A 155 -8.34 5.23 -6.37
N ASP A 156 -7.92 6.30 -7.04
CA ASP A 156 -7.04 6.22 -8.21
C ASP A 156 -5.67 5.65 -7.83
N ILE A 157 -5.11 6.07 -6.68
CA ILE A 157 -3.82 5.55 -6.18
C ILE A 157 -3.90 4.04 -5.92
N PHE A 158 -4.99 3.56 -5.32
CA PHE A 158 -5.20 2.12 -5.10
C PHE A 158 -5.48 1.35 -6.39
N ARG A 159 -6.14 1.96 -7.38
CA ARG A 159 -6.46 1.29 -8.64
C ARG A 159 -5.26 1.23 -9.59
N HIS A 160 -4.41 2.24 -9.52
CA HIS A 160 -3.28 2.47 -10.40
C HIS A 160 -2.05 2.77 -9.54
N PRO A 161 -1.51 1.79 -8.80
CA PRO A 161 -0.48 2.06 -7.80
C PRO A 161 0.89 2.41 -8.41
N ARG A 162 1.11 2.19 -9.72
CA ARG A 162 2.39 2.48 -10.38
C ARG A 162 2.50 3.94 -10.80
N LEU A 163 3.71 4.49 -10.74
CA LEU A 163 3.95 5.89 -11.08
C LEU A 163 3.56 6.20 -12.53
N ILE A 164 3.95 5.34 -13.48
CA ILE A 164 3.59 5.51 -14.90
C ILE A 164 2.08 5.54 -15.13
N ASP A 165 1.33 4.69 -14.40
CA ASP A 165 -0.11 4.64 -14.52
C ASP A 165 -0.73 5.92 -13.97
N LEU A 166 -0.31 6.38 -12.78
CA LEU A 166 -0.80 7.64 -12.20
C LEU A 166 -0.43 8.87 -13.04
N ALA A 167 0.78 8.91 -13.59
CA ALA A 167 1.20 10.01 -14.47
C ALA A 167 0.41 10.02 -15.79
N SER A 168 -0.04 8.85 -16.25
CA SER A 168 -0.85 8.69 -17.47
C SER A 168 -2.34 8.97 -17.27
N LEU A 169 -2.82 9.04 -16.02
CA LEU A 169 -4.19 9.45 -15.71
C LEU A 169 -4.36 10.90 -16.18
N LYS A 170 -4.85 11.03 -17.41
CA LYS A 170 -5.47 12.27 -17.89
C LYS A 170 -6.45 12.67 -16.81
N SER A 171 -6.37 13.92 -16.37
CA SER A 171 -7.28 14.55 -15.40
C SER A 171 -8.72 14.32 -15.84
N THR A 172 -9.24 13.14 -15.49
CA THR A 172 -10.53 12.69 -15.95
C THR A 172 -11.48 13.48 -15.09
N SER A 173 -12.17 14.41 -15.73
CA SER A 173 -13.21 15.23 -15.12
C SER A 173 -14.34 14.30 -14.67
N CYS A 174 -14.18 13.66 -13.53
CA CYS A 174 -15.28 13.08 -12.79
C CYS A 174 -16.07 14.25 -12.21
N ASN A 175 -17.23 14.49 -12.83
CA ASN A 175 -18.34 15.38 -12.49
C ASN A 175 -18.05 16.53 -11.53
N ASN A 176 -18.29 17.74 -12.06
CA ASN A 176 -18.34 19.02 -11.39
C ASN A 176 -19.27 19.01 -10.14
N SER A 177 -18.85 18.39 -9.04
CA SER A 177 -19.28 18.82 -7.72
C SER A 177 -18.48 20.07 -7.45
N VAL A 178 -19.11 21.22 -7.62
CA VAL A 178 -18.63 22.49 -7.07
C VAL A 178 -18.13 22.17 -5.66
N VAL A 179 -16.83 22.29 -5.44
CA VAL A 179 -16.26 22.09 -4.11
C VAL A 179 -16.64 23.33 -3.33
N GLU A 180 -17.85 23.32 -2.81
CA GLU A 180 -18.31 24.31 -1.85
C GLU A 180 -17.30 24.27 -0.69
N GLU A 181 -16.77 25.43 -0.33
CA GLU A 181 -15.84 25.54 0.78
C GLU A 181 -16.61 25.19 2.06
N VAL A 182 -16.57 23.92 2.48
CA VAL A 182 -17.32 23.43 3.63
C VAL A 182 -16.58 23.86 4.90
N PRO A 183 -17.13 24.77 5.73
CA PRO A 183 -16.47 25.17 6.96
C PRO A 183 -16.37 24.00 7.93
N ALA A 184 -15.38 24.04 8.82
CA ALA A 184 -15.21 23.03 9.86
C ALA A 184 -16.51 22.87 10.66
N PHE A 185 -16.95 21.62 10.85
CA PHE A 185 -18.20 21.25 11.52
C PHE A 185 -19.50 21.67 10.81
N SER A 186 -19.44 22.07 9.54
CA SER A 186 -20.66 22.32 8.76
C SER A 186 -21.47 21.03 8.60
N LEU A 187 -22.78 21.15 8.73
CA LEU A 187 -23.70 20.03 8.55
C LEU A 187 -24.02 19.83 7.06
N LEU A 188 -24.37 18.60 6.70
CA LEU A 188 -24.90 18.28 5.37
C LEU A 188 -26.08 19.20 5.04
N SER A 189 -26.08 19.75 3.83
CA SER A 189 -27.18 20.59 3.35
C SER A 189 -28.49 19.79 3.37
N PRO A 190 -29.66 20.44 3.56
CA PRO A 190 -30.96 19.75 3.56
C PRO A 190 -31.16 18.89 2.30
N VAL A 191 -30.74 19.39 1.14
CA VAL A 191 -30.79 18.68 -0.14
C VAL A 191 -29.93 17.40 -0.12
N MET A 192 -28.73 17.47 0.45
CA MET A 192 -27.83 16.31 0.56
C MET A 192 -28.31 15.31 1.63
N LYS A 193 -28.88 15.80 2.74
CA LYS A 193 -29.54 14.96 3.75
C LYS A 193 -30.68 14.18 3.12
N ASP A 194 -31.58 14.84 2.41
CA ASP A 194 -32.72 14.18 1.77
C ASP A 194 -32.26 13.17 0.73
N ALA A 195 -31.23 13.47 -0.09
CA ALA A 195 -30.66 12.52 -1.04
C ALA A 195 -30.04 11.27 -0.37
N ILE A 196 -29.31 11.44 0.75
CA ILE A 196 -28.72 10.33 1.49
C ILE A 196 -29.81 9.49 2.18
N PHE A 197 -30.77 10.13 2.85
CA PHE A 197 -31.79 9.47 3.65
C PHE A 197 -33.00 8.98 2.82
N SER A 198 -33.17 9.43 1.57
CA SER A 198 -34.17 8.89 0.64
C SER A 198 -33.74 7.57 0.00
N SER A 199 -32.45 7.20 0.05
CA SER A 199 -31.93 5.96 -0.51
C SER A 199 -32.19 4.73 0.38
N SER A 200 -33.45 4.27 0.41
CA SER A 200 -33.92 2.91 0.79
C SER A 200 -33.56 2.28 2.16
N ILE A 201 -32.58 2.80 2.92
CA ILE A 201 -32.15 2.22 4.20
C ILE A 201 -33.24 2.43 5.27
N LEU A 202 -33.96 3.56 5.22
CA LEU A 202 -35.06 3.84 6.13
C LEU A 202 -36.39 3.15 5.75
N GLN A 203 -36.60 2.79 4.49
CA GLN A 203 -37.79 2.00 4.11
C GLN A 203 -37.75 0.58 4.71
N LYS A 204 -36.56 -0.02 4.86
CA LYS A 204 -36.42 -1.34 5.49
C LYS A 204 -36.57 -1.31 7.01
N ALA A 205 -36.18 -0.22 7.67
CA ALA A 205 -36.32 -0.07 9.12
C ALA A 205 -37.78 0.17 9.55
N PHE A 206 -38.59 0.84 8.71
CA PHE A 206 -40.01 1.10 9.01
C PHE A 206 -40.88 -0.16 8.91
N VAL A 207 -40.63 -1.02 7.91
CA VAL A 207 -41.40 -2.27 7.69
C VAL A 207 -41.21 -3.31 8.81
N LEU A 208 -40.09 -3.26 9.55
CA LEU A 208 -39.85 -4.19 10.66
C LEU A 208 -40.56 -3.80 11.98
N ARG A 209 -41.04 -2.57 12.12
CA ARG A 209 -41.76 -2.14 13.33
C ARG A 209 -43.25 -2.50 13.32
N GLU A 210 -43.87 -2.62 12.14
CA GLU A 210 -45.31 -2.97 12.03
C GLU A 210 -45.59 -4.48 12.10
N ARG A 211 -44.58 -5.35 11.94
CA ARG A 211 -44.75 -6.81 12.08
C ARG A 211 -44.68 -7.33 13.52
N LEU A 212 -44.24 -6.52 14.48
CA LEU A 212 -44.16 -6.92 15.90
C LEU A 212 -45.36 -6.47 16.74
N SER A 213 -46.27 -5.65 16.19
CA SER A 213 -47.48 -5.18 16.89
C SER A 213 -48.75 -5.95 16.54
N THR A 214 -48.70 -6.94 15.63
CA THR A 214 -49.88 -7.71 15.18
C THR A 214 -49.89 -9.17 15.65
N THR A 215 -48.96 -9.57 16.52
CA THR A 215 -48.92 -10.91 17.15
C THR A 215 -48.89 -10.80 18.68
N SER A 216 -49.89 -10.18 19.28
CA SER A 216 -50.31 -10.50 20.63
C SER A 216 -51.82 -10.42 20.68
N SER A 217 -52.46 -11.59 20.68
CA SER A 217 -53.83 -11.76 21.19
C SER A 217 -53.91 -11.41 22.66
#